data_AF-A0A535CIF8-F1
#
_entry.id   AF-A0A535CIF8-F1
#
_cell.length_a   1.000
_cell.length_b   1.000
_cell.length_c   1.000
_cell.angle_alpha   90.00
_cell.angle_beta   90.00
_cell.angle_gamma   90.00
#
_symmetry.space_group_name_H-M   'P 1'
#
loop_
_entity.id
_entity.type
_entity.pdbx_description
1 polymer ?
#
loop_
_entity_poly.entity_id
_entity_poly.type
_entity_poly.pdbx_seq_one_letter_code
_entity_poly.pdbx_strand_id
1 'polypeptide(L)'
;MKQSFLSKLHTNGIYYSIGALLLLIGVPLYQYLVLLPLGYSDAITSAEGGVLPPYLSWIGNHTIAFLGYRALSIIAFAALISLPFTLFRIIVAQELLGSEETEHAELEAGETDEDDRPHRDSQQEDSFELAGTTGEVREQGTSESGSTSTLSWRGKGFAVLAAWTGLLGIILYMLGSIASAIYSAGVGNGFTSHAAIPGNFQAISGATTIITYTVGGGLLAIASLFFGAMIVRSGLKLWPGVWVAFGYTALAVAALLSVSAVAVVSAPIAGKVAFTTPAFLLFALWVLWFGVMLLRLKPEP
;
A
#
# COMPACT_ATOMS: atom_id res chain seq x y z
N MET A 1 -17.31 20.79 -16.13
CA MET A 1 -16.69 21.55 -15.02
C MET A 1 -15.53 20.72 -14.46
N LYS A 2 -14.29 21.23 -14.51
CA LYS A 2 -13.12 20.52 -13.99
C LYS A 2 -13.12 20.68 -12.45
N GLN A 3 -13.43 19.63 -11.72
CA GLN A 3 -13.25 19.63 -10.26
C GLN A 3 -11.80 19.95 -9.92
N SER A 4 -11.58 20.91 -9.01
CA SER A 4 -10.26 21.21 -8.43
C SER A 4 -9.63 19.95 -7.83
N PHE A 5 -8.31 19.83 -7.91
CA PHE A 5 -7.56 18.68 -7.37
C PHE A 5 -7.88 18.44 -5.89
N LEU A 6 -8.04 19.51 -5.10
CA LEU A 6 -8.40 19.45 -3.69
C LEU A 6 -9.81 18.88 -3.47
N SER A 7 -10.78 19.23 -4.32
CA SER A 7 -12.14 18.69 -4.24
C SER A 7 -12.18 17.18 -4.50
N LYS A 8 -11.38 16.69 -5.46
CA LYS A 8 -11.23 15.25 -5.71
C LYS A 8 -10.58 14.53 -4.54
N LEU A 9 -9.57 15.16 -3.93
CA LEU A 9 -8.85 14.58 -2.81
C LEU A 9 -9.73 14.47 -1.55
N HIS A 10 -10.53 15.49 -1.27
CA HIS A 10 -11.53 15.48 -0.20
C HIS A 10 -12.60 14.40 -0.45
N THR A 11 -13.14 14.32 -1.67
CA THR A 11 -14.12 13.29 -2.05
C THR A 11 -13.57 11.87 -1.88
N ASN A 12 -12.33 11.65 -2.30
CA ASN A 12 -11.61 10.39 -2.06
C ASN A 12 -11.45 10.11 -0.57
N GLY A 13 -11.14 11.13 0.24
CA GLY A 13 -11.08 11.03 1.70
C GLY A 13 -12.39 10.54 2.34
N ILE A 14 -13.54 10.96 1.81
CA ILE A 14 -14.86 10.44 2.24
C ILE A 14 -14.96 8.94 1.94
N TYR A 15 -14.65 8.53 0.70
CA TYR A 15 -14.71 7.12 0.32
C TYR A 15 -13.76 6.25 1.15
N TYR A 16 -12.54 6.72 1.42
CA TYR A 16 -11.58 5.98 2.23
C TYR A 16 -12.03 5.86 3.68
N SER A 17 -12.63 6.92 4.24
CA SER A 17 -13.18 6.90 5.59
C SER A 17 -14.36 5.92 5.68
N ILE A 18 -15.26 5.91 4.70
CA ILE A 18 -16.38 4.95 4.63
C ILE A 18 -15.84 3.51 4.52
N GLY A 19 -14.91 3.25 3.59
CA GLY A 19 -14.32 1.94 3.41
C GLY A 19 -13.62 1.44 4.68
N ALA A 20 -12.85 2.30 5.34
CA ALA A 20 -12.20 1.96 6.60
C ALA A 20 -13.19 1.70 7.74
N LEU A 21 -14.24 2.51 7.88
CA LEU A 21 -15.29 2.30 8.89
C LEU A 21 -16.08 1.02 8.63
N LEU A 22 -16.32 0.68 7.37
CA LEU A 22 -16.91 -0.61 7.00
C LEU A 22 -16.02 -1.78 7.44
N LEU A 23 -14.70 -1.71 7.24
CA LEU A 23 -13.78 -2.76 7.68
C LEU A 23 -13.65 -2.83 9.21
N LEU A 24 -13.56 -1.69 9.89
CA LEU A 24 -13.34 -1.61 11.34
C LEU A 24 -14.58 -1.94 12.17
N ILE A 25 -15.75 -1.48 11.71
CA ILE A 25 -16.98 -1.53 12.49
C ILE A 25 -18.07 -2.28 11.71
N GLY A 26 -18.29 -1.95 10.44
CA GLY A 26 -19.38 -2.54 9.67
C GLY A 26 -19.33 -4.07 9.60
N VAL A 27 -18.18 -4.62 9.19
CA VAL A 27 -17.96 -6.07 9.05
C VAL A 27 -18.02 -6.79 10.40
N PRO A 28 -17.30 -6.34 11.45
CA PRO A 28 -17.44 -6.95 12.78
C PRO A 28 -18.86 -6.85 13.35
N LEU A 29 -19.54 -5.72 13.17
CA LEU A 29 -20.90 -5.52 13.67
C LEU A 29 -21.89 -6.43 12.95
N TYR A 30 -21.76 -6.60 11.63
CA TYR A 30 -22.58 -7.55 10.88
C TYR A 30 -22.34 -8.99 11.33
N GLN A 31 -21.07 -9.36 11.54
CA GLN A 31 -20.73 -10.67 12.08
C GLN A 31 -21.35 -10.88 13.47
N TYR A 32 -21.30 -9.86 14.33
CA TYR A 32 -21.83 -9.95 15.68
C TYR A 32 -23.37 -10.00 15.74
N LEU A 33 -24.06 -9.13 15.00
CA LEU A 33 -25.51 -8.98 15.07
C LEU A 33 -26.27 -9.99 14.20
N VAL A 34 -25.69 -10.43 13.09
CA VAL A 34 -26.37 -11.29 12.11
C VAL A 34 -25.78 -12.70 12.12
N LEU A 35 -24.46 -12.84 11.98
CA LEU A 35 -23.86 -14.16 11.76
C LEU A 35 -23.79 -15.00 13.04
N LEU A 36 -23.38 -14.41 14.16
CA LEU A 36 -23.25 -15.12 15.44
C LEU A 36 -24.58 -15.73 15.91
N PRO A 37 -25.73 -15.00 15.93
CA PRO A 37 -27.02 -15.59 16.30
C PRO A 37 -27.47 -16.74 15.39
N LEU A 38 -26.98 -16.77 14.14
CA LEU A 38 -27.26 -17.84 13.18
C LEU A 38 -26.31 -19.05 13.32
N GLY A 39 -25.44 -19.08 14.33
CA GLY A 39 -24.53 -20.21 14.57
C GLY A 39 -23.26 -20.20 13.71
N TYR A 40 -22.87 -19.04 13.16
CA TYR A 40 -21.66 -18.93 12.33
C TYR A 40 -20.37 -19.34 13.05
N SER A 41 -20.28 -19.09 14.37
CA SER A 41 -19.10 -19.44 15.16
C SER A 41 -18.84 -20.95 15.15
N ASP A 42 -19.87 -21.76 15.37
CA ASP A 42 -19.71 -23.21 15.43
C ASP A 42 -19.39 -23.78 14.04
N ALA A 43 -20.00 -23.19 13.00
CA ALA A 43 -19.75 -23.54 11.61
C ALA A 43 -18.29 -23.25 11.20
N ILE A 44 -17.74 -22.08 11.56
CA ILE A 44 -16.36 -21.72 11.19
C ILE A 44 -15.33 -22.50 11.99
N THR A 45 -15.56 -22.72 13.30
CA THR A 45 -14.65 -23.53 14.13
C THR A 45 -14.60 -24.99 13.64
N SER A 46 -15.72 -25.52 13.15
CA SER A 46 -15.73 -26.85 12.51
C SER A 46 -14.86 -26.89 11.25
N ALA A 47 -14.95 -25.87 10.39
CA ALA A 47 -14.13 -25.76 9.19
C ALA A 47 -12.63 -25.60 9.51
N GLU A 48 -12.29 -24.81 10.53
CA GLU A 48 -10.91 -24.66 11.03
C GLU A 48 -10.35 -25.99 11.55
N GLY A 49 -11.19 -26.81 12.19
CA GLY A 49 -10.88 -28.18 12.59
C GLY A 49 -10.83 -29.20 11.43
N GLY A 50 -10.98 -28.76 10.17
CA GLY A 50 -10.96 -29.60 8.98
C GLY A 50 -12.29 -30.27 8.64
N VAL A 51 -13.34 -30.03 9.43
CA VAL A 51 -14.69 -30.59 9.24
C VAL A 51 -15.56 -29.59 8.48
N LEU A 52 -15.54 -29.69 7.15
CA LEU A 52 -16.24 -28.78 6.24
C LEU A 52 -17.77 -28.97 6.07
N PRO A 53 -18.37 -30.17 6.22
CA PRO A 53 -19.80 -30.34 5.99
C PRO A 53 -20.72 -29.42 6.82
N PRO A 54 -20.47 -29.18 8.13
CA PRO A 54 -21.23 -28.23 8.93
C PRO A 54 -21.16 -26.81 8.37
N TYR A 55 -19.98 -26.38 7.91
CA TYR A 55 -19.79 -25.05 7.33
C TYR A 55 -20.54 -24.88 6.02
N LEU A 56 -20.48 -25.88 5.13
CA LEU A 56 -21.20 -25.85 3.85
C LEU A 56 -22.71 -25.89 4.04
N SER A 57 -23.20 -26.71 4.97
CA SER A 57 -24.62 -26.76 5.31
C SER A 57 -25.11 -25.43 5.91
N TRP A 58 -24.29 -24.80 6.76
CA TRP A 58 -24.59 -23.47 7.30
C TRP A 58 -24.67 -22.41 6.20
N ILE A 59 -23.73 -22.40 5.24
CA ILE A 59 -23.78 -21.48 4.08
C ILE A 59 -25.06 -21.71 3.27
N GLY A 60 -25.45 -22.97 3.05
CA GLY A 60 -26.69 -23.31 2.36
C GLY A 60 -27.93 -22.74 3.02
N ASN A 61 -28.06 -22.92 4.33
CA ASN A 61 -29.21 -22.46 5.11
C ASN A 61 -29.24 -20.93 5.29
N HIS A 62 -28.08 -20.27 5.26
CA HIS A 62 -27.94 -18.83 5.53
C HIS A 62 -27.24 -18.08 4.38
N THR A 63 -27.51 -18.47 3.13
CA THR A 63 -26.79 -17.95 1.95
C THR A 63 -26.84 -16.43 1.85
N ILE A 64 -28.00 -15.82 2.11
CA ILE A 64 -28.17 -14.36 2.04
C ILE A 64 -27.30 -13.65 3.10
N ALA A 65 -27.27 -14.18 4.33
CA ALA A 65 -26.45 -13.61 5.41
C ALA A 65 -24.95 -13.75 5.09
N PHE A 66 -24.54 -14.90 4.57
CA PHE A 66 -23.17 -15.13 4.12
C PHE A 66 -22.76 -14.18 2.99
N LEU A 67 -23.59 -14.04 1.95
CA LEU A 67 -23.32 -13.15 0.82
C LEU A 67 -23.33 -11.67 1.24
N GLY A 68 -24.23 -11.28 2.14
CA GLY A 68 -24.27 -9.93 2.71
C GLY A 68 -22.98 -9.56 3.45
N TYR A 69 -22.49 -10.47 4.29
CA TYR A 69 -21.20 -10.31 4.97
C TYR A 69 -20.02 -10.17 3.99
N ARG A 70 -19.98 -10.99 2.94
CA ARG A 70 -18.93 -10.92 1.90
C ARG A 70 -19.04 -9.64 1.08
N ALA A 71 -20.25 -9.24 0.68
CA ALA A 71 -20.51 -8.02 -0.06
C ALA A 71 -20.04 -6.79 0.72
N LEU A 72 -20.27 -6.75 2.03
CA LEU A 72 -19.83 -5.63 2.87
C LEU A 72 -18.30 -5.45 2.84
N SER A 73 -17.56 -6.56 2.91
CA SER A 73 -16.09 -6.55 2.81
C SER A 73 -15.65 -6.10 1.41
N ILE A 74 -16.29 -6.60 0.35
CA ILE A 74 -15.97 -6.23 -1.04
C ILE A 74 -16.23 -4.75 -1.30
N ILE A 75 -17.37 -4.21 -0.85
CA ILE A 75 -17.72 -2.80 -0.98
C ILE A 75 -16.69 -1.93 -0.24
N ALA A 76 -16.25 -2.38 0.94
CA ALA A 76 -15.25 -1.67 1.70
C ALA A 76 -13.93 -1.53 0.90
N PHE A 77 -13.44 -2.61 0.29
CA PHE A 77 -12.25 -2.57 -0.59
C PHE A 77 -12.48 -1.80 -1.89
N ALA A 78 -13.68 -1.86 -2.47
CA ALA A 78 -14.01 -1.08 -3.66
C ALA A 78 -13.91 0.42 -3.40
N ALA A 79 -14.30 0.89 -2.21
CA ALA A 79 -14.13 2.29 -1.81
C ALA A 79 -12.66 2.72 -1.67
N LEU A 80 -11.73 1.77 -1.54
CA LEU A 80 -10.28 2.01 -1.41
C LEU A 80 -9.53 1.91 -2.74
N ILE A 81 -10.20 1.62 -3.86
CA ILE A 81 -9.54 1.30 -5.13
C ILE A 81 -8.59 2.41 -5.63
N SER A 82 -8.92 3.67 -5.37
CA SER A 82 -8.12 4.85 -5.76
C SER A 82 -7.06 5.24 -4.73
N LEU A 83 -7.00 4.59 -3.56
CA LEU A 83 -6.09 4.92 -2.47
C LEU A 83 -4.62 4.87 -2.88
N PRO A 84 -4.12 3.81 -3.55
CA PRO A 84 -2.70 3.72 -3.90
C PRO A 84 -2.25 4.87 -4.80
N PHE A 85 -3.05 5.25 -5.79
CA PHE A 85 -2.75 6.37 -6.68
C PHE A 85 -2.90 7.72 -6.01
N THR A 86 -3.77 7.83 -5.00
CA THR A 86 -3.90 9.06 -4.23
C THR A 86 -2.67 9.31 -3.36
N LEU A 87 -2.21 8.28 -2.64
CA LEU A 87 -0.94 8.34 -1.88
C LEU A 87 0.25 8.64 -2.79
N PHE A 88 0.35 7.94 -3.92
CA PHE A 88 1.39 8.19 -4.92
C PHE A 88 1.47 9.66 -5.33
N ARG A 89 0.33 10.27 -5.69
CA ARG A 89 0.29 11.67 -6.12
C ARG A 89 0.73 12.63 -5.02
N ILE A 90 0.34 12.38 -3.78
CA ILE A 90 0.75 13.23 -2.64
C ILE A 90 2.25 13.11 -2.40
N ILE A 91 2.78 11.88 -2.38
CA ILE A 91 4.21 11.63 -2.13
C ILE A 91 5.07 12.26 -3.22
N VAL A 92 4.71 12.06 -4.50
CA VAL A 92 5.46 12.68 -5.61
C VAL A 92 5.36 14.20 -5.57
N ALA A 93 4.20 14.76 -5.24
CA ALA A 93 4.05 16.22 -5.13
C ALA A 93 4.95 16.79 -4.02
N GLN A 94 5.02 16.14 -2.86
CA GLN A 94 5.89 16.57 -1.76
C GLN A 94 7.38 16.41 -2.08
N GLU A 95 7.77 15.31 -2.76
CA GLU A 95 9.16 15.14 -3.20
C GLU A 95 9.59 16.20 -4.22
N LEU A 96 8.70 16.60 -5.14
CA LEU A 96 8.99 17.66 -6.12
C LEU A 96 9.13 19.03 -5.47
N LEU A 97 8.21 19.39 -4.56
CA LEU A 97 8.27 20.67 -3.84
C LEU A 97 9.55 20.79 -3.01
N GLY A 98 9.94 19.72 -2.33
CA GLY A 98 11.17 19.72 -1.55
C GLY A 98 12.44 19.75 -2.38
N SER A 99 12.45 19.18 -3.60
CA SER A 99 13.62 19.34 -4.49
C SER A 99 13.81 20.79 -4.94
N GLU A 100 12.72 21.50 -5.23
CA GLU A 100 12.78 22.92 -5.62
C GLU A 100 13.28 23.80 -4.46
N GLU A 101 12.80 23.56 -3.24
CA GLU A 101 13.28 24.28 -2.04
C GLU A 101 14.77 24.01 -1.74
N THR A 102 15.24 22.78 -1.97
CA THR A 102 16.64 22.43 -1.71
C THR A 102 17.56 23.03 -2.77
N GLU A 103 17.17 23.00 -4.05
CA GLU A 103 17.92 23.65 -5.14
C GLU A 103 18.00 25.17 -4.92
N HIS A 104 16.92 25.81 -4.49
CA HIS A 104 16.95 27.24 -4.14
C HIS A 104 17.84 27.54 -2.93
N ALA A 105 17.80 26.73 -1.88
CA ALA A 105 18.65 26.91 -0.71
C ALA A 105 20.15 26.68 -1.01
N GLU A 106 20.49 25.75 -1.90
CA GLU A 106 21.87 25.52 -2.34
C GLU A 106 22.39 26.66 -3.23
N LEU A 107 21.54 27.26 -4.05
CA LEU A 107 21.87 28.46 -4.84
C LEU A 107 22.10 29.68 -3.94
N GLU A 108 21.25 29.90 -2.92
CA GLU A 108 21.41 31.00 -1.96
C GLU A 108 22.63 30.82 -1.05
N ALA A 109 22.97 29.58 -0.66
CA ALA A 109 24.16 29.28 0.12
C ALA A 109 25.46 29.34 -0.71
N GLY A 110 25.40 29.08 -2.02
CA GLY A 110 26.52 29.21 -2.94
C GLY A 110 26.87 30.66 -3.30
N GLU A 111 25.90 31.58 -3.27
CA GLU A 111 26.12 33.00 -3.55
C GLU A 111 26.76 33.78 -2.38
N THR A 112 26.87 33.19 -1.18
CA THR A 112 27.43 33.87 0.00
C THR A 112 28.91 33.57 0.30
N ASP A 113 29.55 32.64 -0.43
CA ASP A 113 30.93 32.20 -0.16
C ASP A 113 31.97 32.60 -1.23
N GLU A 114 31.60 33.33 -2.30
CA GLU A 114 32.55 33.73 -3.35
C GLU A 114 33.17 35.13 -3.21
N ASP A 115 32.76 35.97 -2.26
CA ASP A 115 33.13 37.41 -2.28
C ASP A 115 34.08 37.88 -1.16
N ASP A 116 34.87 36.98 -0.55
CA ASP A 116 35.83 37.38 0.50
C ASP A 116 37.22 36.72 0.37
N ARG A 117 37.81 36.77 -0.83
CA ARG A 117 39.26 36.55 -1.00
C ARG A 117 39.97 37.89 -1.20
N PRO A 118 40.76 38.37 -0.22
CA PRO A 118 41.51 39.60 -0.42
C PRO A 118 42.64 39.37 -1.43
N HIS A 119 42.58 40.13 -2.51
CA HIS A 119 43.69 40.38 -3.43
C HIS A 119 44.96 40.78 -2.65
N ARG A 120 46.06 40.03 -2.84
CA ARG A 120 47.40 40.52 -2.53
C ARG A 120 48.36 40.16 -3.64
N ASP A 121 48.85 41.21 -4.29
CA ASP A 121 49.76 41.22 -5.44
C ASP A 121 51.19 40.73 -5.14
N SER A 122 51.82 40.26 -6.23
CA SER A 122 53.21 40.49 -6.68
C SER A 122 54.40 39.58 -6.26
N GLN A 123 55.05 39.05 -7.32
CA GLN A 123 56.48 38.73 -7.55
C GLN A 123 57.14 37.57 -6.77
N GLN A 124 58.13 36.81 -7.26
CA GLN A 124 58.79 36.47 -8.53
C GLN A 124 59.90 35.43 -8.15
N GLU A 125 60.45 34.69 -9.13
CA GLU A 125 61.69 33.87 -9.12
C GLU A 125 61.50 32.36 -8.82
N ASP A 126 61.47 31.49 -9.84
CA ASP A 126 62.57 30.93 -10.66
C ASP A 126 63.41 29.85 -9.96
N SER A 127 63.29 28.59 -10.41
CA SER A 127 64.44 27.75 -10.81
C SER A 127 64.04 26.35 -11.31
N PHE A 128 64.24 26.17 -12.63
CA PHE A 128 64.96 25.08 -13.30
C PHE A 128 64.36 23.66 -13.51
N GLU A 129 63.94 23.45 -14.76
CA GLU A 129 64.01 22.28 -15.67
C GLU A 129 64.78 21.01 -15.24
N LEU A 130 64.26 19.81 -15.62
CA LEU A 130 64.74 19.10 -16.84
C LEU A 130 63.91 17.84 -17.20
N ALA A 131 63.42 17.86 -18.45
CA ALA A 131 63.28 16.80 -19.46
C ALA A 131 62.46 15.51 -19.23
N GLY A 132 61.52 15.28 -20.16
CA GLY A 132 60.96 13.96 -20.44
C GLY A 132 59.87 13.87 -21.51
N THR A 133 60.15 14.35 -22.74
CA THR A 133 59.67 13.78 -24.03
C THR A 133 58.18 13.86 -24.45
N THR A 134 57.95 14.78 -25.41
CA THR A 134 57.37 14.62 -26.78
C THR A 134 55.85 14.51 -27.05
N GLY A 135 55.33 15.58 -27.69
CA GLY A 135 54.34 15.58 -28.80
C GLY A 135 52.90 15.96 -28.44
N GLU A 136 52.52 17.25 -28.30
CA GLU A 136 51.96 18.16 -29.34
C GLU A 136 50.74 17.60 -30.11
N VAL A 137 49.58 18.26 -30.31
CA VAL A 137 49.07 19.64 -30.11
C VAL A 137 47.53 19.60 -30.37
N ARG A 138 46.72 20.26 -29.51
CA ARG A 138 45.45 21.02 -29.82
C ARG A 138 44.21 20.17 -30.25
N GLU A 139 42.94 20.42 -29.89
CA GLU A 139 42.15 21.57 -29.48
C GLU A 139 40.81 21.07 -28.85
N GLN A 140 40.23 21.85 -27.93
CA GLN A 140 38.78 22.01 -27.63
C GLN A 140 37.79 20.83 -27.68
N GLY A 141 37.04 20.67 -26.57
CA GLY A 141 35.66 20.17 -26.63
C GLY A 141 35.23 19.34 -25.43
N THR A 142 34.49 19.98 -24.52
CA THR A 142 33.34 19.43 -23.77
C THR A 142 33.14 17.91 -23.81
N SER A 143 33.18 17.27 -22.64
CA SER A 143 32.07 16.50 -22.02
C SER A 143 32.62 15.34 -21.19
N GLU A 144 32.44 15.43 -19.87
CA GLU A 144 32.25 14.25 -19.02
C GLU A 144 31.55 14.67 -17.71
N SER A 145 30.35 15.24 -17.84
CA SER A 145 29.34 15.20 -16.77
C SER A 145 28.71 13.81 -16.73
N GLY A 146 29.51 12.80 -16.38
CA GLY A 146 29.13 11.41 -16.36
C GLY A 146 28.72 10.91 -14.98
N SER A 147 27.78 11.57 -14.28
CA SER A 147 27.27 11.00 -13.01
C SER A 147 25.87 11.45 -12.52
N THR A 148 25.07 12.20 -13.29
CA THR A 148 23.80 12.77 -12.77
C THR A 148 22.51 12.17 -13.33
N SER A 149 22.53 11.07 -14.09
CA SER A 149 21.28 10.49 -14.64
C SER A 149 20.90 9.10 -14.14
N THR A 150 21.79 8.37 -13.46
CA THR A 150 21.49 6.98 -13.02
C THR A 150 20.90 6.90 -11.61
N LEU A 151 20.93 7.98 -10.81
CA LEU A 151 20.44 7.99 -9.42
C LEU A 151 19.05 8.61 -9.21
N SER A 152 18.52 9.39 -10.16
CA SER A 152 17.20 10.05 -10.02
C SER A 152 16.02 9.07 -10.04
N TRP A 153 16.24 7.82 -10.48
CA TRP A 153 15.26 6.74 -10.48
C TRP A 153 14.99 6.12 -9.09
N ARG A 154 15.87 6.30 -8.09
CA ARG A 154 15.82 5.57 -6.81
C ARG A 154 14.71 6.00 -5.83
N GLY A 155 13.83 6.94 -6.20
CA GLY A 155 12.65 7.34 -5.41
C GLY A 155 11.34 7.20 -6.20
N LYS A 156 11.27 7.88 -7.35
CA LYS A 156 10.07 7.93 -8.22
C LYS A 156 9.62 6.55 -8.72
N GLY A 157 10.56 5.65 -9.03
CA GLY A 157 10.25 4.30 -9.49
C GLY A 157 9.54 3.45 -8.43
N PHE A 158 9.94 3.57 -7.16
CA PHE A 158 9.30 2.84 -6.06
C PHE A 158 7.90 3.35 -5.77
N ALA A 159 7.65 4.65 -5.94
CA ALA A 159 6.32 5.23 -5.78
C ALA A 159 5.33 4.69 -6.83
N VAL A 160 5.78 4.55 -8.08
CA VAL A 160 4.97 3.95 -9.15
C VAL A 160 4.69 2.47 -8.88
N LEU A 161 5.72 1.72 -8.48
CA LEU A 161 5.55 0.30 -8.11
C LEU A 161 4.57 0.15 -6.94
N ALA A 162 4.66 1.00 -5.90
CA ALA A 162 3.74 0.99 -4.77
C ALA A 162 2.29 1.24 -5.19
N ALA A 163 2.06 2.17 -6.12
CA ALA A 163 0.73 2.47 -6.63
C ALA A 163 0.12 1.28 -7.38
N TRP A 164 0.89 0.67 -8.29
CA TRP A 164 0.42 -0.46 -9.09
C TRP A 164 0.24 -1.74 -8.27
N THR A 165 1.20 -2.04 -7.39
CA THR A 165 1.10 -3.20 -6.48
C THR A 165 -0.09 -3.03 -5.54
N GLY A 166 -0.33 -1.82 -5.00
CA GLY A 166 -1.49 -1.54 -4.18
C GLY A 166 -2.81 -1.72 -4.93
N LEU A 167 -2.91 -1.19 -6.16
CA LEU A 167 -4.11 -1.33 -6.98
C LEU A 167 -4.39 -2.80 -7.32
N LEU A 168 -3.37 -3.51 -7.81
CA LEU A 168 -3.49 -4.94 -8.13
C LEU A 168 -3.83 -5.76 -6.89
N GLY A 169 -3.26 -5.43 -5.73
CA GLY A 169 -3.57 -6.06 -4.45
C GLY A 169 -5.04 -5.94 -4.08
N ILE A 170 -5.61 -4.73 -4.19
CA ILE A 170 -7.05 -4.48 -3.95
C ILE A 170 -7.93 -5.25 -4.95
N ILE A 171 -7.58 -5.22 -6.24
CA ILE A 171 -8.33 -5.93 -7.28
C ILE A 171 -8.33 -7.44 -7.04
N LEU A 172 -7.17 -8.03 -6.77
CA LEU A 172 -7.05 -9.47 -6.51
C LEU A 172 -7.77 -9.88 -5.22
N TYR A 173 -7.70 -9.04 -4.17
CA TYR A 173 -8.47 -9.27 -2.95
C TYR A 173 -9.98 -9.33 -3.25
N MET A 174 -10.50 -8.37 -4.02
CA MET A 174 -11.92 -8.33 -4.38
C MET A 174 -12.31 -9.52 -5.27
N LEU A 175 -11.56 -9.79 -6.33
CA LEU A 175 -11.85 -10.89 -7.26
C LEU A 175 -11.79 -12.24 -6.57
N GLY A 176 -10.77 -12.47 -5.74
CA GLY A 176 -10.65 -13.69 -4.94
C GLY A 176 -11.81 -13.84 -3.96
N SER A 177 -12.22 -12.75 -3.29
CA SER A 177 -13.37 -12.73 -2.38
C SER A 177 -14.70 -12.99 -3.08
N ILE A 178 -14.91 -12.41 -4.27
CA ILE A 178 -16.11 -12.63 -5.10
C ILE A 178 -16.16 -14.09 -5.57
N ALA A 179 -15.06 -14.60 -6.13
CA ALA A 179 -14.98 -15.97 -6.62
C ALA A 179 -15.21 -16.99 -5.49
N SER A 180 -14.58 -16.76 -4.32
CA SER A 180 -14.79 -17.57 -3.13
C SER A 180 -16.25 -17.53 -2.67
N ALA A 181 -16.86 -16.34 -2.58
CA ALA A 181 -18.24 -16.18 -2.14
C ALA A 181 -19.24 -16.87 -3.06
N ILE A 182 -19.11 -16.69 -4.38
CA ILE A 182 -20.00 -17.31 -5.38
C ILE A 182 -19.83 -18.83 -5.35
N TYR A 183 -18.59 -19.32 -5.32
CA TYR A 183 -18.32 -20.76 -5.33
C TYR A 183 -18.84 -21.44 -4.05
N SER A 184 -18.54 -20.89 -2.87
CA SER A 184 -19.02 -21.43 -1.60
C SER A 184 -20.53 -21.35 -1.46
N ALA A 185 -21.17 -20.27 -1.93
CA ALA A 185 -22.63 -20.17 -1.95
C ALA A 185 -23.27 -21.20 -2.90
N GLY A 186 -22.69 -21.42 -4.08
CA GLY A 186 -23.15 -22.41 -5.03
C GLY A 186 -23.04 -23.84 -4.51
N VAL A 187 -21.91 -24.19 -3.88
CA VAL A 187 -21.71 -25.51 -3.28
C VAL A 187 -22.56 -25.71 -2.02
N GLY A 188 -22.74 -24.65 -1.22
CA GLY A 188 -23.57 -24.70 -0.02
C GLY A 188 -25.07 -24.79 -0.32
N ASN A 189 -25.54 -24.26 -1.45
CA ASN A 189 -26.95 -24.26 -1.80
C ASN A 189 -27.51 -25.69 -1.89
N GLY A 190 -28.46 -26.04 -1.01
CA GLY A 190 -29.02 -27.39 -0.93
C GLY A 190 -28.09 -28.44 -0.31
N PHE A 191 -26.94 -28.05 0.23
CA PHE A 191 -26.00 -28.99 0.87
C PHE A 191 -26.55 -29.51 2.20
N THR A 192 -26.58 -30.84 2.34
CA THR A 192 -26.96 -31.51 3.59
C THR A 192 -25.72 -32.15 4.23
N SER A 193 -25.71 -32.35 5.54
CA SER A 193 -24.55 -32.87 6.28
C SER A 193 -24.07 -34.26 5.83
N HIS A 194 -24.89 -34.98 5.06
CA HIS A 194 -24.59 -36.31 4.51
C HIS A 194 -24.22 -36.28 3.02
N ALA A 195 -24.28 -35.10 2.38
CA ALA A 195 -23.89 -34.93 0.99
C ALA A 195 -22.37 -35.01 0.85
N ALA A 196 -21.90 -35.68 -0.21
CA ALA A 196 -20.48 -35.70 -0.54
C ALA A 196 -20.02 -34.29 -0.96
N ILE A 197 -18.90 -33.85 -0.39
CA ILE A 197 -18.27 -32.58 -0.80
C ILE A 197 -17.70 -32.78 -2.22
N PRO A 198 -17.90 -31.82 -3.15
CA PRO A 198 -17.26 -31.87 -4.46
C PRO A 198 -15.74 -32.05 -4.33
N GLY A 199 -15.16 -33.00 -5.06
CA GLY A 199 -13.72 -33.33 -4.94
C GLY A 199 -12.78 -32.16 -5.26
N ASN A 200 -13.24 -31.16 -6.01
CA ASN A 200 -12.50 -29.94 -6.32
C ASN A 200 -12.67 -28.81 -5.28
N PHE A 201 -13.51 -28.98 -4.26
CA PHE A 201 -13.84 -27.93 -3.30
C PHE A 201 -12.61 -27.39 -2.57
N GLN A 202 -11.76 -28.30 -2.07
CA GLN A 202 -10.54 -27.93 -1.35
C GLN A 202 -9.58 -27.13 -2.23
N ALA A 203 -9.39 -27.57 -3.48
CA ALA A 203 -8.50 -26.93 -4.42
C ALA A 203 -8.98 -25.51 -4.77
N ILE A 204 -10.27 -25.35 -5.06
CA ILE A 204 -10.84 -24.05 -5.45
C ILE A 204 -10.93 -23.10 -4.25
N SER A 205 -11.36 -23.59 -3.09
CA SER A 205 -11.42 -22.80 -1.84
C SER A 205 -10.02 -22.35 -1.39
N GLY A 206 -9.04 -23.26 -1.45
CA GLY A 206 -7.65 -22.94 -1.15
C GLY A 206 -7.06 -21.92 -2.13
N ALA A 207 -7.25 -22.11 -3.45
CA ALA A 207 -6.76 -21.20 -4.46
C ALA A 207 -7.34 -19.78 -4.32
N THR A 208 -8.65 -19.66 -4.11
CA THR A 208 -9.31 -18.35 -3.92
C THR A 208 -8.86 -17.67 -2.62
N THR A 209 -8.60 -18.44 -1.56
CA THR A 209 -8.04 -17.93 -0.29
C THR A 209 -6.62 -17.40 -0.47
N ILE A 210 -5.76 -18.14 -1.18
CA ILE A 210 -4.39 -17.72 -1.52
C ILE A 210 -4.42 -16.43 -2.37
N ILE A 211 -5.25 -16.39 -3.41
CA ILE A 211 -5.39 -15.18 -4.26
C ILE A 211 -5.80 -13.98 -3.41
N THR A 212 -6.76 -14.16 -2.50
CA THR A 212 -7.31 -13.07 -1.69
C THR A 212 -6.29 -12.55 -0.68
N TYR A 213 -5.78 -13.42 0.19
CA TYR A 213 -5.02 -12.99 1.37
C TYR A 213 -3.51 -13.06 1.18
N THR A 214 -3.01 -14.01 0.38
CA THR A 214 -1.57 -14.11 0.13
C THR A 214 -1.15 -13.19 -1.00
N VAL A 215 -1.75 -13.33 -2.19
CA VAL A 215 -1.35 -12.51 -3.35
C VAL A 215 -1.89 -11.09 -3.20
N GLY A 216 -3.20 -10.94 -2.98
CA GLY A 216 -3.82 -9.63 -2.77
C GLY A 216 -3.27 -8.90 -1.53
N GLY A 217 -3.30 -9.57 -0.37
CA GLY A 217 -2.76 -9.04 0.88
C GLY A 217 -1.24 -8.80 0.86
N GLY A 218 -0.46 -9.67 0.21
CA GLY A 218 0.98 -9.49 0.06
C GLY A 218 1.34 -8.31 -0.84
N LEU A 219 0.62 -8.10 -1.95
CA LEU A 219 0.81 -6.91 -2.78
C LEU A 219 0.45 -5.62 -2.05
N LEU A 220 -0.61 -5.64 -1.23
CA LEU A 220 -0.93 -4.55 -0.32
C LEU A 220 0.16 -4.30 0.72
N ALA A 221 0.80 -5.35 1.22
CA ALA A 221 1.94 -5.26 2.13
C ALA A 221 3.13 -4.56 1.46
N ILE A 222 3.46 -4.95 0.22
CA ILE A 222 4.53 -4.34 -0.58
C ILE A 222 4.23 -2.86 -0.84
N ALA A 223 3.00 -2.51 -1.21
CA ALA A 223 2.59 -1.14 -1.41
C ALA A 223 2.75 -0.30 -0.13
N SER A 224 2.29 -0.84 1.00
CA SER A 224 2.39 -0.19 2.32
C SER A 224 3.85 -0.01 2.75
N LEU A 225 4.70 -1.00 2.46
CA LEU A 225 6.14 -0.93 2.73
C LEU A 225 6.78 0.20 1.95
N PHE A 226 6.56 0.28 0.64
CA PHE A 226 7.17 1.33 -0.18
C PHE A 226 6.65 2.71 0.19
N PHE A 227 5.33 2.89 0.38
CA PHE A 227 4.78 4.17 0.82
C PHE A 227 5.33 4.58 2.19
N GLY A 228 5.39 3.66 3.16
CA GLY A 228 5.97 3.92 4.47
C GLY A 228 7.46 4.27 4.40
N ALA A 229 8.24 3.50 3.67
CA ALA A 229 9.68 3.69 3.55
C ALA A 229 10.05 5.04 2.91
N MET A 230 9.32 5.47 1.87
CA MET A 230 9.55 6.77 1.24
C MET A 230 9.29 7.93 2.21
N ILE A 231 8.17 7.88 2.95
CA ILE A 231 7.83 8.93 3.91
C ILE A 231 8.85 8.96 5.06
N VAL A 232 9.20 7.79 5.62
CA VAL A 232 10.14 7.69 6.76
C VAL A 232 11.57 8.09 6.37
N ARG A 233 12.03 7.71 5.17
CA ARG A 233 13.38 8.07 4.66
C ARG A 233 13.54 9.58 4.55
N SER A 234 12.52 10.24 4.01
CA SER A 234 12.47 11.69 3.85
C SER A 234 12.27 12.40 5.19
N GLY A 235 11.54 11.76 6.10
CA GLY A 235 11.43 12.16 7.51
C GLY A 235 10.95 13.60 7.70
N LEU A 236 11.38 14.22 8.80
CA LEU A 236 11.02 15.60 9.14
C LEU A 236 11.62 16.66 8.20
N LYS A 237 12.50 16.28 7.26
CA LYS A 237 13.04 17.20 6.26
C LYS A 237 11.98 17.63 5.24
N LEU A 238 11.11 16.68 4.87
CA LEU A 238 10.09 16.86 3.82
C LEU A 238 8.66 16.76 4.35
N TRP A 239 8.47 16.07 5.50
CA TRP A 239 7.15 15.72 5.99
C TRP A 239 6.89 16.27 7.38
N PRO A 240 5.65 16.76 7.65
CA PRO A 240 5.21 17.03 9.01
C PRO A 240 5.28 15.77 9.88
N GLY A 241 5.52 15.90 11.19
CA GLY A 241 5.69 14.75 12.09
C GLY A 241 4.51 13.76 12.11
N VAL A 242 3.29 14.24 11.84
CA VAL A 242 2.08 13.41 11.70
C VAL A 242 2.19 12.44 10.50
N TRP A 243 2.77 12.89 9.39
CA TRP A 243 3.02 12.05 8.21
C TRP A 243 4.16 11.05 8.45
N VAL A 244 5.20 11.45 9.19
CA VAL A 244 6.27 10.53 9.56
C VAL A 244 5.73 9.37 10.41
N ALA A 245 4.89 9.68 11.41
CA ALA A 245 4.21 8.67 12.22
C ALA A 245 3.31 7.77 11.35
N PHE A 246 2.56 8.36 10.41
CA PHE A 246 1.79 7.62 9.42
C PHE A 246 2.65 6.67 8.58
N GLY A 247 3.85 7.10 8.16
CA GLY A 247 4.82 6.27 7.46
C GLY A 247 5.29 5.06 8.28
N TYR A 248 5.62 5.25 9.57
CA TYR A 248 5.97 4.14 10.45
C TYR A 248 4.81 3.15 10.66
N THR A 249 3.58 3.66 10.78
CA THR A 249 2.41 2.77 10.86
C THR A 249 2.20 1.98 9.57
N ALA A 250 2.52 2.55 8.40
CA ALA A 250 2.47 1.83 7.13
C ALA A 250 3.48 0.66 7.09
N LEU A 251 4.66 0.84 7.68
CA LEU A 251 5.64 -0.24 7.82
C LEU A 251 5.15 -1.35 8.76
N ALA A 252 4.48 -0.99 9.86
CA ALA A 252 3.86 -1.97 10.77
C ALA A 252 2.73 -2.75 10.09
N VAL A 253 1.89 -2.06 9.30
CA VAL A 253 0.86 -2.67 8.44
C VAL A 253 1.49 -3.64 7.46
N ALA A 254 2.57 -3.25 6.78
CA ALA A 254 3.27 -4.10 5.84
C ALA A 254 3.81 -5.38 6.52
N ALA A 255 4.40 -5.25 7.70
CA ALA A 255 4.91 -6.39 8.46
C ALA A 255 3.79 -7.38 8.83
N LEU A 256 2.67 -6.89 9.36
CA LEU A 256 1.55 -7.75 9.75
C LEU A 256 0.85 -8.39 8.54
N LEU A 257 0.65 -7.65 7.44
CA LEU A 257 0.09 -8.21 6.21
C LEU A 257 1.02 -9.28 5.61
N SER A 258 2.34 -9.09 5.69
CA SER A 258 3.32 -10.09 5.23
C SER A 258 3.29 -11.36 6.07
N VAL A 259 3.28 -11.24 7.40
CA VAL A 259 3.15 -12.40 8.31
C VAL A 259 1.82 -13.13 8.07
N SER A 260 0.73 -12.37 7.90
CA SER A 260 -0.58 -12.91 7.55
C SER A 260 -0.55 -13.66 6.22
N ALA A 261 0.07 -13.12 5.18
CA ALA A 261 0.15 -13.75 3.86
C ALA A 261 0.87 -15.10 3.92
N VAL A 262 1.98 -15.19 4.66
CA VAL A 262 2.74 -16.42 4.88
C VAL A 262 1.93 -17.43 5.69
N ALA A 263 1.26 -16.99 6.76
CA ALA A 263 0.43 -17.84 7.58
C ALA A 263 -0.76 -18.45 6.81
N VAL A 264 -1.31 -17.74 5.83
CA VAL A 264 -2.39 -18.28 4.99
C VAL A 264 -1.88 -19.36 4.04
N VAL A 265 -0.66 -19.20 3.51
CA VAL A 265 -0.05 -20.21 2.62
C VAL A 265 0.19 -21.53 3.36
N SER A 266 0.51 -21.50 4.64
CA SER A 266 0.73 -22.73 5.42
C SER A 266 -0.56 -23.48 5.75
N ALA A 267 -1.72 -22.81 5.73
CA ALA A 267 -3.02 -23.42 5.99
C ALA A 267 -4.16 -22.78 5.16
N PRO A 268 -4.16 -22.94 3.83
CA PRO A 268 -5.05 -22.19 2.93
C PRO A 268 -6.52 -22.62 3.02
N ILE A 269 -6.79 -23.82 3.55
CA ILE A 269 -8.15 -24.36 3.70
C ILE A 269 -8.85 -23.82 4.95
N ALA A 270 -8.09 -23.56 6.03
CA ALA A 270 -8.61 -22.95 7.25
C ALA A 270 -9.09 -21.50 7.04
N GLY A 271 -8.70 -20.88 5.92
CA GLY A 271 -9.14 -19.54 5.56
C GLY A 271 -8.43 -18.46 6.35
N LYS A 272 -9.05 -18.00 7.46
CA LYS A 272 -8.51 -16.95 8.33
C LYS A 272 -7.57 -17.54 9.36
N VAL A 273 -6.34 -17.06 9.39
CA VAL A 273 -5.33 -17.40 10.41
C VAL A 273 -5.29 -16.30 11.47
N ALA A 274 -4.80 -16.60 12.67
CA ALA A 274 -4.81 -15.70 13.83
C ALA A 274 -4.35 -14.25 13.52
N PHE A 275 -3.42 -14.07 12.58
CA PHE A 275 -2.87 -12.76 12.20
C PHE A 275 -3.64 -12.02 11.10
N THR A 276 -4.55 -12.67 10.38
CA THR A 276 -5.32 -12.03 9.30
C THR A 276 -6.21 -10.91 9.83
N THR A 277 -7.02 -11.18 10.85
CA THR A 277 -7.92 -10.17 11.41
C THR A 277 -7.17 -8.97 11.98
N PRO A 278 -6.15 -9.12 12.84
CA PRO A 278 -5.35 -7.99 13.31
C PRO A 278 -4.70 -7.19 12.18
N ALA A 279 -4.16 -7.85 11.16
CA ALA A 279 -3.49 -7.17 10.04
C ALA A 279 -4.46 -6.28 9.25
N PHE A 280 -5.66 -6.78 8.92
CA PHE A 280 -6.65 -5.99 8.19
C PHE A 280 -7.31 -4.91 9.05
N LEU A 281 -7.44 -5.11 10.37
CA LEU A 281 -7.88 -4.04 11.29
C LEU A 281 -6.86 -2.92 11.39
N LEU A 282 -5.56 -3.24 11.49
CA LEU A 282 -4.52 -2.21 11.49
C LEU A 282 -4.46 -1.48 10.14
N PHE A 283 -4.57 -2.21 9.02
CA PHE A 283 -4.69 -1.62 7.70
C PHE A 283 -5.89 -0.65 7.63
N ALA A 284 -7.05 -1.07 8.11
CA ALA A 284 -8.24 -0.21 8.11
C ALA A 284 -8.07 1.02 9.00
N LEU A 285 -7.42 0.92 10.15
CA LEU A 285 -7.09 2.07 11.00
C LEU A 285 -6.12 3.03 10.30
N TRP A 286 -5.11 2.50 9.64
CA TRP A 286 -4.17 3.28 8.84
C TRP A 286 -4.87 4.03 7.70
N VAL A 287 -5.77 3.35 6.98
CA VAL A 287 -6.60 3.96 5.93
C VAL A 287 -7.56 5.00 6.49
N LEU A 288 -8.16 4.76 7.66
CA LEU A 288 -9.03 5.75 8.32
C LEU A 288 -8.25 7.01 8.67
N TRP A 289 -7.04 6.86 9.21
CA TRP A 289 -6.16 7.98 9.52
C TRP A 289 -5.87 8.78 8.25
N PHE A 290 -5.51 8.11 7.16
CA PHE A 290 -5.31 8.77 5.86
C PHE A 290 -6.56 9.51 5.40
N GLY A 291 -7.74 8.88 5.46
CA GLY A 291 -9.02 9.51 5.11
C GLY A 291 -9.27 10.79 5.91
N VAL A 292 -9.04 10.76 7.22
CA VAL A 292 -9.16 11.94 8.10
C VAL A 292 -8.17 13.04 7.72
N MET A 293 -6.93 12.70 7.35
CA MET A 293 -5.97 13.70 6.86
C MET A 293 -6.49 14.41 5.60
N LEU A 294 -7.06 13.66 4.65
CA LEU A 294 -7.58 14.24 3.41
C LEU A 294 -8.84 15.09 3.65
N LEU A 295 -9.71 14.72 4.58
CA LEU A 295 -10.90 15.49 4.92
C LEU A 295 -10.59 16.83 5.60
N ARG A 296 -9.42 16.96 6.24
CA ARG A 296 -8.99 18.24 6.83
C ARG A 296 -8.54 19.25 5.78
N LEU A 297 -8.30 18.82 4.54
CA LEU A 297 -7.96 19.72 3.44
C LEU A 297 -9.22 20.48 3.03
N LYS A 298 -9.29 21.78 3.32
CA LYS A 298 -10.40 22.64 2.91
C LYS A 298 -10.37 22.80 1.38
N PRO A 299 -11.39 22.36 0.63
CA PRO A 299 -11.48 22.68 -0.78
C PRO A 299 -11.75 24.19 -0.94
N GLU A 300 -10.99 24.85 -1.80
CA GLU A 300 -11.28 26.23 -2.19
C GLU A 300 -12.63 26.29 -2.94
N PRO A 301 -13.47 27.31 -2.67
CA PRO A 301 -14.81 27.46 -3.24
C PRO A 301 -14.82 27.74 -4.75
#